data_AF-A0A9P5XHR9-F1
#
_entry.id   AF-A0A9P5XHR9-F1
#
_cell.length_a   1.000
_cell.length_b   1.000
_cell.length_c   1.000
_cell.angle_alpha   90.00
_cell.angle_beta   90.00
_cell.angle_gamma   90.00
#
_symmetry.space_group_name_H-M   'P 1'
#
loop_
_entity.id
_entity.type
_entity.pdbx_description
1 polymer ?
#
loop_
_entity_poly.entity_id
_entity_poly.type
_entity_poly.pdbx_seq_one_letter_code
_entity_poly.pdbx_strand_id
1 'polypeptide(L)'
;MSSKSTSTNSRGSSGANNSDPHRNLRAPGDVPNAVRQLLLSTKDLQTILGQWSLGSATETEISNIFVKVGTDFHTTIDAFAYYGIDLNHIGTFIEDLRTVLEQCLSNDPTPEMLNEYMPGVRKVLYRLLKGLQARQQAWQSASGRAAFMSTDEAGWTL
;
A
#
# COMPACT_ATOMS: atom_id res chain seq x y z
N MET A 1 -21.17 48.81 -58.33
CA MET A 1 -19.88 48.13 -58.08
C MET A 1 -19.92 47.66 -56.63
N SER A 2 -19.78 46.41 -56.20
CA SER A 2 -19.67 45.09 -56.85
C SER A 2 -20.04 44.06 -55.76
N SER A 3 -20.67 42.96 -56.16
CA SER A 3 -21.09 41.84 -55.31
C SER A 3 -19.92 40.95 -54.89
N LYS A 4 -20.05 40.20 -53.79
CA LYS A 4 -19.66 38.77 -53.75
C LYS A 4 -20.19 37.99 -52.55
N SER A 5 -20.83 36.87 -52.86
CA SER A 5 -21.21 35.74 -52.01
C SER A 5 -20.04 34.73 -51.85
N THR A 6 -20.33 33.63 -51.13
CA THR A 6 -19.66 32.29 -51.01
C THR A 6 -19.14 32.02 -49.59
N SER A 7 -19.56 31.02 -48.80
CA SER A 7 -19.94 29.59 -48.95
C SER A 7 -18.84 28.65 -48.43
N THR A 8 -19.20 27.83 -47.43
CA THR A 8 -18.66 26.47 -47.12
C THR A 8 -17.20 26.41 -46.60
N ASN A 9 -16.66 25.42 -45.87
CA ASN A 9 -17.01 24.05 -45.52
C ASN A 9 -16.11 23.59 -44.34
N SER A 10 -16.70 22.89 -43.37
CA SER A 10 -16.24 21.70 -42.63
C SER A 10 -14.75 21.25 -42.59
N ARG A 11 -14.37 20.75 -41.38
CA ARG A 11 -13.59 19.51 -41.06
C ARG A 11 -12.32 19.77 -40.24
N GLY A 12 -12.21 19.06 -39.12
CA GLY A 12 -10.97 19.01 -38.33
C GLY A 12 -11.14 18.34 -36.97
N SER A 13 -11.57 17.08 -36.98
CA SER A 13 -11.47 16.18 -35.82
C SER A 13 -10.01 15.99 -35.41
N SER A 14 -9.73 15.95 -34.10
CA SER A 14 -8.86 14.96 -33.42
C SER A 14 -8.35 15.52 -32.10
N GLY A 15 -8.66 14.82 -31.02
CA GLY A 15 -8.16 15.15 -29.69
C GLY A 15 -8.98 14.55 -28.58
N ALA A 16 -9.42 13.29 -28.76
CA ALA A 16 -9.83 12.46 -27.65
C ALA A 16 -8.62 12.28 -26.73
N ASN A 17 -8.46 13.14 -25.72
CA ASN A 17 -7.63 12.78 -24.59
C ASN A 17 -8.56 12.23 -23.53
N ASN A 18 -8.74 10.92 -23.66
CA ASN A 18 -9.34 9.97 -22.74
C ASN A 18 -9.09 10.40 -21.28
N SER A 19 -10.02 11.16 -20.71
CA SER A 19 -10.14 11.35 -19.28
C SER A 19 -10.63 10.04 -18.71
N ASP A 20 -9.70 9.10 -18.56
CA ASP A 20 -9.88 7.85 -17.86
C ASP A 20 -9.77 8.16 -16.36
N PRO A 21 -10.87 8.31 -15.60
CA PRO A 21 -10.80 8.62 -14.17
C PRO A 21 -10.27 7.45 -13.33
N HIS A 22 -9.93 6.32 -13.97
CA HIS A 22 -9.42 5.12 -13.28
C HIS A 22 -7.90 5.02 -13.25
N ARG A 23 -7.18 5.94 -13.89
CA ARG A 23 -5.79 6.24 -13.49
C ARG A 23 -5.85 7.09 -12.23
N ASN A 24 -6.20 6.44 -11.13
CA ASN A 24 -5.83 6.86 -9.78
C ASN A 24 -4.29 6.81 -9.72
N LEU A 25 -3.66 7.80 -10.37
CA LEU A 25 -2.28 8.17 -10.21
C LEU A 25 -2.17 8.51 -8.73
N ARG A 26 -1.82 7.49 -7.95
CA ARG A 26 -1.52 7.57 -6.53
C ARG A 26 -0.61 8.78 -6.38
N ALA A 27 -1.17 9.89 -5.89
CA ALA A 27 -0.46 11.15 -5.92
C ALA A 27 0.86 10.95 -5.15
N PRO A 28 2.02 11.25 -5.77
CA PRO A 28 3.28 11.14 -5.05
C PRO A 28 3.18 12.02 -3.80
N GLY A 29 3.37 11.42 -2.63
CA GLY A 29 3.19 12.08 -1.33
C GLY A 29 1.87 11.82 -0.58
N ASP A 30 0.95 10.98 -1.06
CA ASP A 30 -0.21 10.56 -0.24
C ASP A 30 0.19 9.49 0.81
N VAL A 31 0.95 9.92 1.81
CA VAL A 31 1.42 9.09 2.94
C VAL A 31 0.26 8.39 3.65
N PRO A 32 -0.85 9.07 4.00
CA PRO A 32 -1.93 8.43 4.73
C PRO A 32 -2.61 7.30 3.95
N ASN A 33 -2.90 7.51 2.66
CA ASN A 33 -3.47 6.46 1.83
C ASN A 33 -2.47 5.32 1.60
N ALA A 34 -1.17 5.61 1.46
CA ALA A 34 -0.13 4.59 1.35
C ALA A 34 -0.07 3.69 2.58
N VAL A 35 -0.03 4.30 3.78
CA VAL A 35 -0.03 3.56 5.06
C VAL A 35 -1.31 2.76 5.23
N ARG A 36 -2.48 3.33 4.95
CA ARG A 36 -3.76 2.62 5.04
C ARG A 36 -3.78 1.36 4.16
N GLN A 37 -3.31 1.47 2.91
CA GLN A 37 -3.24 0.31 2.00
C GLN A 37 -2.28 -0.77 2.50
N LEU A 38 -1.12 -0.36 3.04
CA LEU A 38 -0.17 -1.29 3.63
C LEU A 38 -0.76 -2.05 4.83
N LEU A 39 -1.48 -1.35 5.71
CA LEU A 39 -2.16 -1.96 6.85
C LEU A 39 -3.26 -2.93 6.41
N LEU A 40 -4.06 -2.56 5.41
CA LEU A 40 -5.08 -3.45 4.84
C LEU A 40 -4.45 -4.71 4.24
N SER A 41 -3.44 -4.58 3.38
CA SER A 41 -2.74 -5.72 2.79
C SER A 41 -2.13 -6.64 3.84
N THR A 42 -1.60 -6.07 4.93
CA THR A 42 -1.03 -6.91 5.99
C THR A 42 -2.11 -7.58 6.84
N LYS A 43 -3.29 -6.97 6.99
CA LYS A 43 -4.44 -7.63 7.59
C LYS A 43 -4.94 -8.77 6.70
N ASP A 44 -5.03 -8.54 5.40
CA ASP A 44 -5.42 -9.56 4.42
C ASP A 44 -4.44 -10.75 4.46
N LEU A 45 -3.14 -10.48 4.65
CA LEU A 45 -2.13 -11.52 4.85
C LEU A 45 -2.42 -12.38 6.09
N GLN A 46 -2.82 -11.77 7.21
CA GLN A 46 -3.21 -12.52 8.41
C GLN A 46 -4.50 -13.34 8.17
N THR A 47 -5.46 -12.78 7.43
CA THR A 47 -6.71 -13.48 7.10
C THR A 47 -6.45 -14.69 6.21
N ILE A 48 -5.66 -14.55 5.14
CA ILE A 48 -5.36 -15.66 4.22
C ILE A 48 -4.50 -16.73 4.91
N LEU A 49 -3.58 -16.36 5.81
CA LEU A 49 -2.85 -17.32 6.64
C LEU A 49 -3.78 -18.12 7.56
N GLY A 50 -4.79 -17.46 8.14
CA GLY A 50 -5.87 -18.11 8.88
C GLY A 50 -6.60 -19.15 8.04
N GLN A 51 -6.98 -18.79 6.82
CA GLN A 51 -7.65 -19.71 5.89
C GLN A 51 -6.74 -20.87 5.46
N TRP A 52 -5.44 -20.61 5.25
CA TRP A 52 -4.46 -21.64 4.89
C TRP A 52 -4.33 -22.68 6.00
N SER A 53 -4.30 -22.26 7.27
CA SER A 53 -4.28 -23.19 8.41
C SER A 53 -5.51 -24.09 8.54
N LEU A 54 -6.61 -23.74 7.87
CA LEU A 54 -7.84 -24.52 7.77
C LEU A 54 -7.95 -25.28 6.44
N GLY A 55 -6.88 -25.31 5.63
CA GLY A 55 -6.87 -25.91 4.29
C GLY A 55 -7.77 -25.20 3.28
N SER A 56 -8.20 -23.97 3.57
CA SER A 56 -9.14 -23.19 2.76
C SER A 56 -8.46 -22.13 1.87
N ALA A 57 -7.14 -22.02 1.93
CA ALA A 57 -6.34 -21.16 1.07
C ALA A 57 -5.04 -21.87 0.67
N THR A 58 -4.47 -21.45 -0.46
CA THR A 58 -3.25 -22.02 -1.03
C THR A 58 -2.02 -21.14 -0.78
N GLU A 59 -0.84 -21.75 -0.84
CA GLU A 59 0.44 -21.01 -0.77
C GLU A 59 0.55 -19.93 -1.85
N THR A 60 -0.03 -20.18 -3.03
CA THR A 60 -0.11 -19.23 -4.14
C THR A 60 -0.89 -17.98 -3.77
N GLU A 61 -2.03 -18.13 -3.07
CA GLU A 61 -2.83 -17.00 -2.60
C GLU A 61 -2.07 -16.18 -1.55
N ILE A 62 -1.39 -16.85 -0.61
CA ILE A 62 -0.53 -16.17 0.37
C ILE A 62 0.59 -15.39 -0.34
N SER A 63 1.23 -16.00 -1.34
CA SER A 63 2.29 -15.39 -2.12
C SER A 63 1.80 -14.15 -2.88
N ASN A 64 0.60 -14.19 -3.45
CA ASN A 64 -0.01 -13.04 -4.12
C ASN A 64 -0.23 -11.87 -3.15
N ILE A 65 -0.75 -12.14 -1.95
CA ILE A 65 -0.91 -11.11 -0.93
C ILE A 65 0.44 -10.59 -0.45
N PHE A 66 1.44 -11.45 -0.29
CA PHE A 66 2.81 -11.01 0.06
C PHE A 66 3.40 -10.05 -0.99
N VAL A 67 3.23 -10.32 -2.28
CA VAL A 67 3.64 -9.40 -3.35
C VAL A 67 2.89 -8.06 -3.25
N LYS A 68 1.59 -8.09 -2.93
CA LYS A 68 0.80 -6.87 -2.69
C LYS A 68 1.34 -6.06 -1.50
N VAL A 69 1.65 -6.72 -0.37
CA VAL A 69 2.27 -6.09 0.80
C VAL A 69 3.59 -5.42 0.42
N GLY A 70 4.44 -6.09 -0.36
CA GLY A 70 5.69 -5.50 -0.86
C GLY A 70 5.49 -4.28 -1.76
N THR A 71 4.47 -4.31 -2.61
CA THR A 71 4.11 -3.18 -3.49
C THR A 71 3.60 -1.97 -2.69
N ASP A 72 2.73 -2.21 -1.72
CA ASP A 72 2.21 -1.17 -0.83
C ASP A 72 3.29 -0.61 0.09
N PHE A 73 4.25 -1.44 0.50
CA PHE A 73 5.41 -1.03 1.28
C PHE A 73 6.32 -0.09 0.48
N HIS A 74 6.70 -0.45 -0.75
CA HIS A 74 7.47 0.44 -1.62
C HIS A 74 6.76 1.76 -1.87
N THR A 75 5.44 1.73 -2.09
CA THR A 75 4.72 2.98 -2.29
C THR A 75 4.68 3.84 -1.02
N THR A 76 4.68 3.21 0.15
CA THR A 76 4.81 3.94 1.42
C THR A 76 6.18 4.58 1.51
N ILE A 77 7.26 3.88 1.13
CA ILE A 77 8.61 4.45 1.02
C ILE A 77 8.60 5.66 0.09
N ASP A 78 8.06 5.54 -1.12
CA ASP A 78 8.00 6.63 -2.10
C ASP A 78 7.20 7.83 -1.57
N ALA A 79 6.10 7.58 -0.87
CA ALA A 79 5.27 8.64 -0.30
C ALA A 79 6.00 9.43 0.81
N PHE A 80 6.78 8.76 1.67
CA PHE A 80 7.60 9.44 2.68
C PHE A 80 8.84 10.11 2.07
N ALA A 81 9.46 9.49 1.06
CA ALA A 81 10.62 10.04 0.35
C ALA A 81 10.28 11.38 -0.34
N TYR A 82 9.03 11.55 -0.80
CA TYR A 82 8.54 12.84 -1.31
C TYR A 82 8.67 13.99 -0.31
N TYR A 83 8.61 13.71 1.00
CA TYR A 83 8.81 14.69 2.08
C TYR A 83 10.25 14.71 2.63
N GLY A 84 11.19 14.03 1.98
CA GLY A 84 12.57 13.89 2.45
C GLY A 84 12.71 13.03 3.70
N ILE A 85 11.77 12.11 3.94
CA ILE A 85 11.78 11.23 5.10
C ILE A 85 12.19 9.82 4.66
N ASP A 86 13.37 9.40 5.08
CA ASP A 86 13.87 8.05 4.81
C ASP A 86 13.23 6.99 5.72
N LEU A 87 12.73 5.92 5.09
CA LEU A 87 12.22 4.71 5.75
C LEU A 87 13.23 3.55 5.72
N ASN A 88 14.52 3.84 5.50
CA ASN A 88 15.58 2.84 5.37
C ASN A 88 15.63 1.82 6.52
N HIS A 89 15.32 2.24 7.75
CA HIS A 89 15.27 1.36 8.93
C HIS A 89 14.12 0.32 8.91
N ILE A 90 13.11 0.53 8.05
CA ILE A 90 12.00 -0.41 7.85
C ILE A 90 12.26 -1.32 6.64
N GLY A 91 13.31 -1.08 5.85
CA GLY A 91 13.59 -1.84 4.62
C GLY A 91 13.72 -3.36 4.80
N THR A 92 14.14 -3.80 6.00
CA THR A 92 14.26 -5.22 6.36
C THR A 92 12.91 -5.91 6.62
N PHE A 93 11.81 -5.16 6.67
CA PHE A 93 10.46 -5.69 6.94
C PHE A 93 10.05 -6.79 5.96
N ILE A 94 10.28 -6.60 4.66
CA ILE A 94 9.88 -7.57 3.63
C ILE A 94 10.72 -8.86 3.75
N GLU A 95 12.00 -8.74 4.07
CA GLU A 95 12.91 -9.88 4.29
C GLU A 95 12.53 -10.66 5.56
N ASP A 96 12.25 -9.95 6.66
CA ASP A 96 11.81 -10.56 7.92
C ASP A 96 10.46 -11.28 7.73
N LEU A 97 9.51 -10.65 7.05
CA LEU A 97 8.19 -11.23 6.75
C LEU A 97 8.32 -12.47 5.87
N ARG A 98 9.16 -12.40 4.83
CA ARG A 98 9.46 -13.53 3.95
C ARG A 98 10.02 -14.71 4.74
N THR A 99 10.99 -14.46 5.62
CA THR A 99 11.62 -15.53 6.43
C THR A 99 10.59 -16.26 7.29
N VAL A 100 9.68 -15.51 7.95
CA VAL A 100 8.61 -16.10 8.77
C VAL A 100 7.61 -16.87 7.91
N LEU A 101 7.23 -16.33 6.74
CA LEU A 101 6.31 -16.99 5.82
C LEU A 101 6.91 -18.26 5.22
N GLU A 102 8.17 -18.25 4.80
CA GLU A 102 8.86 -19.42 4.25
C GLU A 102 8.95 -20.55 5.28
N GLN A 103 9.23 -20.22 6.54
CA GLN A 103 9.20 -21.21 7.63
C GLN A 103 7.78 -21.75 7.87
N CYS A 104 6.77 -20.88 7.87
CA CYS A 104 5.38 -21.29 8.06
C CYS A 104 4.89 -22.20 6.93
N LEU A 105 5.09 -21.79 5.68
CA LEU A 105 4.63 -22.51 4.49
C LEU A 105 5.40 -23.80 4.23
N SER A 106 6.64 -23.91 4.71
CA SER A 106 7.40 -25.17 4.62
C SER A 106 6.83 -26.29 5.51
N ASN A 107 5.82 -26.02 6.33
CA ASN A 107 5.18 -26.98 7.22
C ASN A 107 3.73 -27.28 6.78
N ASP A 108 3.15 -28.32 7.36
CA ASP A 108 1.77 -28.72 7.04
C ASP A 108 0.75 -27.65 7.52
N PRO A 109 -0.26 -27.31 6.70
CA PRO A 109 -1.28 -26.31 7.03
C PRO A 109 -2.15 -26.74 8.21
N THR A 110 -1.73 -26.34 9.42
CA THR A 110 -2.44 -26.65 10.68
C THR A 110 -2.59 -25.40 11.56
N PRO A 111 -3.68 -25.31 12.34
CA PRO A 111 -3.91 -24.17 13.22
C PRO A 111 -2.86 -24.08 14.35
N GLU A 112 -2.31 -25.21 14.81
CA GLU A 112 -1.21 -25.23 15.78
C GLU A 112 0.04 -24.55 15.22
N MET A 113 0.45 -24.92 14.01
CA MET A 113 1.62 -24.31 13.35
C MET A 113 1.40 -22.81 13.13
N LEU A 114 0.22 -22.40 12.66
CA LEU A 114 -0.07 -20.98 12.50
C LEU A 114 0.06 -20.22 13.82
N ASN A 115 -0.43 -20.78 14.92
CA ASN A 115 -0.34 -20.15 16.23
C ASN A 115 1.11 -20.01 16.74
N GLU A 116 2.00 -20.92 16.35
CA GLU A 116 3.45 -20.84 16.64
C GLU A 116 4.14 -19.69 15.88
N TYR A 117 3.74 -19.44 14.62
CA TYR A 117 4.33 -18.37 13.79
C TYR A 117 3.64 -16.99 13.96
N MET A 118 2.41 -16.95 14.47
CA MET A 118 1.69 -15.71 14.83
C MET A 118 2.50 -14.70 15.64
N PRO A 119 3.25 -15.07 16.70
CA PRO A 119 4.12 -14.13 17.41
C PRO A 119 5.20 -13.51 16.51
N GLY A 120 5.74 -14.27 15.54
CA GLY A 120 6.68 -13.76 14.54
C GLY A 120 6.04 -12.71 13.63
N VAL A 121 4.88 -13.02 13.05
CA VAL A 121 4.11 -12.10 12.21
C VAL A 121 3.73 -10.84 12.99
N ARG A 122 3.26 -10.98 14.23
CA ARG A 122 2.92 -9.84 15.12
C ARG A 122 4.14 -8.97 15.41
N LYS A 123 5.31 -9.56 15.64
CA LYS A 123 6.56 -8.82 15.89
C LYS A 123 6.97 -7.99 14.66
N VAL A 124 6.87 -8.56 13.48
CA VAL A 124 7.19 -7.89 12.20
C VAL A 124 6.22 -6.72 11.95
N LEU A 125 4.93 -6.96 12.15
CA LEU A 125 3.88 -5.93 12.12
C LEU A 125 4.11 -4.79 13.12
N TYR A 126 4.46 -5.13 14.36
CA TYR A 126 4.73 -4.15 15.39
C TYR A 126 5.92 -3.26 15.04
N ARG A 127 7.00 -3.83 14.48
CA ARG A 127 8.17 -3.07 14.01
C ARG A 127 7.80 -2.12 12.87
N LEU A 128 6.96 -2.57 11.94
CA LEU A 128 6.41 -1.71 10.88
C LEU A 128 5.64 -0.53 11.47
N LEU A 129 4.65 -0.80 12.32
CA LEU A 129 3.82 0.23 12.96
C LEU A 129 4.67 1.23 13.75
N LYS A 130 5.63 0.75 14.54
CA LYS A 130 6.55 1.62 15.29
C LYS A 130 7.41 2.48 14.37
N GLY A 131 7.94 1.89 13.29
CA GLY A 131 8.75 2.62 12.32
C GLY A 131 7.94 3.73 11.64
N LEU A 132 6.72 3.41 11.19
CA LEU A 132 5.81 4.39 10.60
C LEU A 132 5.44 5.48 11.62
N GLN A 133 5.07 5.11 12.85
CA GLN A 133 4.65 6.06 13.89
C GLN A 133 5.77 7.02 14.25
N ALA A 134 7.01 6.53 14.34
CA ALA A 134 8.19 7.36 14.60
C ALA A 134 8.44 8.38 13.48
N ARG A 135 7.94 8.15 12.26
CA ARG A 135 8.06 9.08 11.11
C ARG A 135 6.81 9.89 10.86
N GLN A 136 5.70 9.53 11.49
CA GLN A 136 4.47 10.30 11.45
C GLN A 136 4.66 11.72 12.02
N GLN A 137 5.36 11.86 13.15
CA GLN A 137 5.64 13.19 13.73
C GLN A 137 6.54 14.04 12.83
N ALA A 138 7.55 13.42 12.20
CA ALA A 138 8.42 14.09 11.24
C ALA A 138 7.64 14.53 10.00
N TRP A 139 6.76 13.67 9.47
CA TRP A 139 5.87 13.98 8.35
C TRP A 139 4.87 15.09 8.67
N GLN A 140 4.25 15.07 9.86
CA GLN A 140 3.34 16.14 10.30
C GLN A 140 4.03 17.50 10.35
N SER A 141 5.30 17.53 10.79
CA SER A 141 6.12 18.74 10.84
C SER A 141 6.53 19.21 9.43
N ALA A 142 6.93 18.28 8.56
CA ALA A 142 7.41 18.58 7.20
C ALA A 142 6.29 18.95 6.21
N SER A 143 5.11 18.33 6.35
CA SER A 143 3.97 18.56 5.45
C SER A 143 3.26 19.91 5.69
N GLY A 144 3.65 20.67 6.72
CA GLY A 144 3.03 21.95 7.11
C GLY A 144 1.53 21.82 7.46
N ARG A 145 1.00 20.60 7.45
CA ARG A 145 -0.41 20.25 7.66
C ARG A 145 -0.57 19.77 9.09
N ALA A 146 -0.16 20.62 10.02
CA ALA A 146 -0.67 20.56 11.38
C ALA A 146 -2.19 20.76 11.28
N ALA A 147 -2.96 19.80 11.80
CA ALA A 147 -4.41 19.73 11.78
C ALA A 147 -5.04 19.33 10.43
N PHE A 148 -5.25 18.03 10.23
CA PHE A 148 -6.60 17.57 9.87
C PHE A 148 -6.82 16.07 10.06
N MET A 149 -5.78 15.23 10.11
CA MET A 149 -6.01 13.80 10.34
C MET A 149 -5.98 13.50 11.83
N SER A 150 -7.17 13.53 12.44
CA SER A 150 -7.43 12.86 13.72
C SER A 150 -6.86 11.45 13.65
N THR A 151 -6.06 11.09 14.65
CA THR A 151 -5.31 9.84 14.77
C THR A 151 -6.18 8.57 14.58
N ASP A 152 -7.50 8.72 14.75
CA ASP A 152 -8.55 7.71 14.59
C ASP A 152 -8.90 7.41 13.11
N GLU A 153 -9.06 8.45 12.27
CA GLU A 153 -9.48 8.34 10.86
C GLU A 153 -8.39 7.73 9.96
N ALA A 154 -7.14 7.82 10.40
CA ALA A 154 -5.99 7.42 9.62
C ALA A 154 -5.62 5.93 9.84
N GLY A 155 -6.26 5.23 10.79
CA GLY A 155 -5.99 3.83 11.10
C GLY A 155 -4.64 3.58 11.77
N TRP A 156 -4.09 4.57 12.47
CA TRP A 156 -2.80 4.46 13.18
C TRP A 156 -2.92 3.91 14.60
N THR A 157 -4.15 3.78 15.10
CA THR A 157 -4.47 3.22 16.41
C THR A 157 -4.74 1.72 16.29
N LEU A 158 -4.08 0.95 17.14
CA LEU A 158 -4.23 -0.49 17.32
C LEU A 158 -5.59 -0.83 17.96
#